data_AF-A0A2K6T8H7-F1
#
_entry.id   AF-A0A2K6T8H7-F1
#
_cell.length_a   1.000
_cell.length_b   1.000
_cell.length_c   1.000
_cell.angle_alpha   90.00
_cell.angle_beta   90.00
_cell.angle_gamma   90.00
#
_symmetry.space_group_name_H-M   'P 1'
#
loop_
_entity.id
_entity.type
_entity.pdbx_description
1 polymer ?
#
loop_
_entity_poly.entity_id
_entity_poly.type
_entity_poly.pdbx_seq_one_letter_code
_entity_poly.pdbx_strand_id
1 'polypeptide(L)'
;INESPQTNEFTGANQEAPVSESPHTSKWTVATQEHPVTRKRIFGVCLLLLNVGLIFADLIFAEKKVYIPLEYRCISLSIALFFLMDILLRVFVDGWTPVVRLLRLIILIRIVHLAHQKRQLEKLIRRLVSENKRRYIRDGFDLDLTYVTERIIAMSFPSSGRQSFYRNPIEEVVRFLDKKHPNHYRVYNLCSERAYDPKHFHNRVSRIMIDDHNVPTLREMVVFSKEASEWMTQDPENIIAIHCKGGKGRTGTMVCACLIASEIFLTAEESLFYFGERRTDKTNSTKFQGVETPSQNRYVGYFAQVKHQYNWNLPPVRILFIKRFIIYSIHGDENDLKVQIVMEKRVVFSCTSLKNCVVIHDAETDRVIIDVFNCPPLYEDVKVQFFSSELPKYYDNCPFYFWFHTSFIQDNRLYLPRNEVDNPHKQKTWKIYPPEFAVEIIFEEK
;
A
#
# COMPACT_ATOMS: atom_id res chain seq x y z
N ILE A 1 20.11 -69.00 19.60
CA ILE A 1 19.09 -69.93 19.07
C ILE A 1 18.60 -69.28 17.78
N ASN A 2 19.41 -69.35 16.72
CA ASN A 2 19.39 -70.37 15.66
C ASN A 2 18.08 -70.27 14.85
N GLU A 3 18.04 -70.27 13.52
CA GLU A 3 19.03 -70.41 12.44
C GLU A 3 18.20 -70.24 11.15
N SER A 4 18.79 -69.68 10.08
CA SER A 4 18.40 -70.02 8.70
C SER A 4 18.70 -71.50 8.43
N PRO A 5 18.09 -72.20 7.44
CA PRO A 5 18.76 -72.27 6.11
C PRO A 5 17.80 -72.58 4.90
N GLN A 6 18.14 -72.12 3.69
CA GLN A 6 18.67 -72.86 2.51
C GLN A 6 17.71 -73.85 1.80
N THR A 7 17.37 -73.58 0.53
CA THR A 7 17.85 -74.19 -0.74
C THR A 7 17.04 -75.40 -1.20
N ASN A 8 16.69 -75.45 -2.49
CA ASN A 8 17.20 -76.49 -3.41
C ASN A 8 16.68 -76.28 -4.84
N GLU A 9 17.62 -76.35 -5.77
CA GLU A 9 17.46 -76.66 -7.19
C GLU A 9 16.75 -78.00 -7.38
N PHE A 10 16.11 -78.24 -8.54
CA PHE A 10 16.42 -79.41 -9.38
C PHE A 10 15.75 -79.32 -10.77
N THR A 11 16.40 -80.03 -11.68
CA THR A 11 16.43 -80.06 -13.15
C THR A 11 15.32 -80.86 -13.88
N GLY A 12 15.22 -80.66 -15.20
CA GLY A 12 14.74 -81.65 -16.20
C GLY A 12 13.90 -80.99 -17.31
N ALA A 13 14.38 -80.68 -18.51
CA ALA A 13 14.89 -81.50 -19.64
C ALA A 13 13.79 -82.15 -20.52
N ASN A 14 13.83 -81.76 -21.81
CA ASN A 14 13.33 -82.44 -23.03
C ASN A 14 11.79 -82.49 -23.25
N GLN A 15 11.20 -82.37 -24.44
CA GLN A 15 11.66 -82.77 -25.77
C GLN A 15 10.71 -82.24 -26.88
N GLU A 16 11.30 -81.98 -28.06
CA GLU A 16 10.78 -82.26 -29.42
C GLU A 16 9.79 -81.34 -30.20
N ALA A 17 10.23 -81.04 -31.43
CA ALA A 17 9.58 -80.36 -32.59
C ALA A 17 8.77 -81.41 -33.43
N PRO A 18 8.37 -81.25 -34.73
CA PRO A 18 8.67 -80.22 -35.77
C PRO A 18 7.54 -79.91 -36.82
N VAL A 19 7.94 -79.28 -37.96
CA VAL A 19 7.39 -79.36 -39.35
C VAL A 19 6.55 -78.17 -39.85
N SER A 20 7.15 -77.22 -40.60
CA SER A 20 7.15 -76.97 -42.08
C SER A 20 6.08 -75.91 -42.48
N GLU A 21 6.20 -74.99 -43.44
CA GLU A 21 6.72 -74.99 -44.81
C GLU A 21 6.91 -73.52 -45.31
N SER A 22 7.67 -73.32 -46.39
CA SER A 22 7.99 -72.05 -47.10
C SER A 22 6.96 -71.74 -48.23
N PRO A 23 7.12 -70.80 -49.22
CA PRO A 23 8.17 -69.79 -49.52
C PRO A 23 7.68 -68.40 -50.08
N HIS A 24 8.62 -67.45 -50.30
CA HIS A 24 8.70 -66.33 -51.32
C HIS A 24 7.45 -65.43 -51.59
N THR A 25 7.45 -64.10 -51.79
CA THR A 25 8.39 -63.00 -52.12
C THR A 25 7.54 -61.71 -52.18
N SER A 26 8.04 -60.55 -51.77
CA SER A 26 7.92 -59.29 -52.54
C SER A 26 8.63 -58.12 -51.84
N LYS A 27 8.98 -57.14 -52.66
CA LYS A 27 10.09 -56.19 -52.53
C LYS A 27 9.53 -54.77 -52.28
N TRP A 28 10.23 -54.04 -51.41
CA TRP A 28 10.40 -52.57 -51.32
C TRP A 28 9.20 -51.65 -51.02
N THR A 29 9.30 -50.97 -49.88
CA THR A 29 9.24 -49.49 -49.84
C THR A 29 10.04 -48.99 -48.62
N VAL A 30 11.20 -48.41 -48.89
CA VAL A 30 11.99 -47.67 -47.89
C VAL A 30 11.32 -46.31 -47.71
N ALA A 31 10.68 -46.09 -46.57
CA ALA A 31 10.38 -44.75 -46.06
C ALA A 31 11.43 -44.42 -45.00
N THR A 32 12.29 -43.45 -45.29
CA THR A 32 13.24 -42.86 -44.35
C THR A 32 12.48 -42.19 -43.21
N GLN A 33 12.38 -42.88 -42.07
CA GLN A 33 11.85 -42.32 -40.83
C GLN A 33 12.94 -41.44 -40.20
N GLU A 34 12.86 -40.12 -40.39
CA GLU A 34 13.66 -39.18 -39.59
C GLU A 34 13.28 -39.31 -38.10
N HIS A 35 14.26 -39.68 -37.26
CA HIS A 35 14.06 -39.86 -35.83
C HIS A 35 13.54 -38.58 -35.12
N PRO A 36 12.59 -38.68 -34.17
CA PRO A 36 12.03 -37.54 -33.42
C PRO A 36 13.04 -36.83 -32.50
N VAL A 37 14.22 -37.43 -32.28
CA VAL A 37 15.32 -36.86 -31.49
C VAL A 37 16.00 -35.71 -32.25
N THR A 38 16.12 -35.81 -33.57
CA THR A 38 16.80 -34.80 -34.41
C THR A 38 15.96 -33.52 -34.52
N ARG A 39 14.63 -33.65 -34.61
CA ARG A 39 13.69 -32.52 -34.70
C ARG A 39 13.65 -31.70 -33.40
N LYS A 40 13.70 -32.36 -32.23
CA LYS A 40 13.83 -31.70 -30.91
C LYS A 40 15.18 -31.00 -30.72
N ARG A 41 16.26 -31.59 -31.26
CA ARG A 41 17.60 -30.97 -31.24
C ARG A 41 17.67 -29.72 -32.12
N ILE A 42 17.14 -29.79 -33.34
CA ILE A 42 17.08 -28.64 -34.28
C ILE A 42 16.21 -27.52 -33.68
N PHE A 43 15.04 -27.85 -33.12
CA PHE A 43 14.19 -26.86 -32.47
C PHE A 43 14.90 -26.18 -31.29
N GLY A 44 15.63 -26.94 -30.47
CA GLY A 44 16.44 -26.39 -29.37
C GLY A 44 17.59 -25.49 -29.85
N VAL A 45 18.24 -25.83 -30.97
CA VAL A 45 19.29 -25.00 -31.59
C VAL A 45 18.71 -23.72 -32.21
N CYS A 46 17.58 -23.80 -32.92
CA CYS A 46 16.88 -22.63 -33.44
C CYS A 46 16.44 -21.69 -32.32
N LEU A 47 15.95 -22.25 -31.22
CA LEU A 47 15.60 -21.51 -30.00
C LEU A 47 16.83 -20.86 -29.35
N LEU A 48 17.97 -21.54 -29.30
CA LEU A 48 19.24 -20.96 -28.82
C LEU A 48 19.68 -19.78 -29.71
N LEU A 49 19.63 -19.93 -31.03
CA LEU A 49 19.98 -18.90 -32.00
C LEU A 49 19.04 -17.69 -31.91
N LEU A 50 17.74 -17.91 -31.76
CA LEU A 50 16.75 -16.85 -31.53
C LEU A 50 17.07 -16.08 -30.25
N ASN A 51 17.47 -16.79 -29.20
CA ASN A 51 17.78 -16.21 -27.89
C ASN A 51 19.07 -15.40 -27.89
N VAL A 52 20.12 -15.92 -28.52
CA VAL A 52 21.37 -15.19 -28.78
C VAL A 52 21.06 -13.96 -29.65
N GLY A 53 20.23 -14.11 -30.68
CA GLY A 53 19.76 -13.00 -31.51
C GLY A 53 19.01 -11.92 -30.72
N LEU A 54 18.13 -12.31 -29.80
CA LEU A 54 17.42 -11.38 -28.91
C LEU A 54 18.36 -10.68 -27.92
N ILE A 55 19.34 -11.39 -27.37
CA ILE A 55 20.37 -10.79 -26.50
C ILE A 55 21.24 -9.81 -27.28
N PHE A 56 21.64 -10.14 -28.51
CA PHE A 56 22.39 -9.24 -29.39
C PHE A 56 21.54 -8.04 -29.82
N ALA A 57 20.26 -8.24 -30.15
CA ALA A 57 19.35 -7.15 -30.43
C ALA A 57 19.23 -6.23 -29.20
N ASP A 58 19.01 -6.78 -28.02
CA ASP A 58 18.94 -6.00 -26.78
C ASP A 58 20.28 -5.29 -26.47
N LEU A 59 21.45 -5.88 -26.74
CA LEU A 59 22.76 -5.23 -26.58
C LEU A 59 22.98 -4.08 -27.58
N ILE A 60 22.58 -4.28 -28.84
CA ILE A 60 22.73 -3.30 -29.92
C ILE A 60 21.74 -2.15 -29.74
N PHE A 61 20.54 -2.45 -29.27
CA PHE A 61 19.48 -1.46 -29.06
C PHE A 61 19.48 -0.86 -27.65
N ALA A 62 20.30 -1.34 -26.71
CA ALA A 62 20.44 -0.79 -25.35
C ALA A 62 20.92 0.68 -25.33
N GLU A 63 21.66 1.15 -26.34
CA GLU A 63 22.09 2.55 -26.44
C GLU A 63 21.02 3.48 -27.02
N LYS A 64 19.99 2.94 -27.69
CA LYS A 64 18.89 3.74 -28.22
C LYS A 64 17.74 3.71 -27.21
N LYS A 65 17.29 4.90 -26.78
CA LYS A 65 16.12 5.11 -25.89
C LYS A 65 14.79 4.65 -26.54
N VAL A 66 14.68 3.38 -26.94
CA VAL A 66 13.46 2.80 -27.48
C VAL A 66 12.68 2.19 -26.33
N TYR A 67 11.48 2.71 -26.10
CA TYR A 67 10.56 2.23 -25.07
C TYR A 67 10.03 0.85 -25.46
N ILE A 68 10.59 -0.21 -24.87
CA ILE A 68 10.09 -1.58 -25.05
C ILE A 68 8.90 -1.80 -24.09
N PRO A 69 7.68 -2.09 -24.60
CA PRO A 69 6.48 -2.31 -23.78
C PRO A 69 6.63 -3.46 -22.77
N LEU A 70 5.87 -3.40 -21.67
CA LEU A 70 5.93 -4.36 -20.55
C LEU A 70 5.67 -5.81 -21.00
N GLU A 71 4.79 -6.00 -21.98
CA GLU A 71 4.41 -7.31 -22.53
C GLU A 71 5.59 -8.05 -23.14
N TYR A 72 6.43 -7.36 -23.92
CA TYR A 72 7.64 -7.94 -24.52
C TYR A 72 8.67 -8.34 -23.47
N ARG A 73 8.75 -7.61 -22.35
CA ARG A 73 9.65 -7.95 -21.24
C ARG A 73 9.17 -9.18 -20.47
N CYS A 74 7.86 -9.33 -20.27
CA CYS A 74 7.27 -10.51 -19.66
C CYS A 74 7.45 -11.77 -20.53
N ILE A 75 7.29 -11.63 -21.85
CA ILE A 75 7.54 -12.71 -22.81
C ILE A 75 9.03 -13.10 -22.80
N SER A 76 9.94 -12.12 -22.86
CA SER A 76 11.39 -12.35 -22.77
C SER A 76 11.79 -13.07 -21.47
N LEU A 77 11.21 -12.68 -20.33
CA LEU A 77 11.43 -13.33 -19.03
C LEU A 77 10.92 -14.78 -19.01
N SER A 78 9.74 -15.03 -19.58
CA SER A 78 9.13 -16.37 -19.61
C SER A 78 9.94 -17.32 -20.48
N ILE A 79 10.41 -16.84 -21.64
CA ILE A 79 11.35 -17.55 -22.50
C ILE A 79 12.65 -17.83 -21.72
N ALA A 80 13.19 -16.85 -21.00
CA ALA A 80 14.41 -17.02 -20.23
C ALA A 80 14.32 -18.05 -19.09
N LEU A 81 13.18 -18.13 -18.41
CA LEU A 81 12.91 -19.14 -17.38
C LEU A 81 12.81 -20.55 -17.98
N PHE A 82 12.20 -20.69 -19.16
CA PHE A 82 12.16 -21.96 -19.89
C PHE A 82 13.57 -22.46 -20.24
N PHE A 83 14.44 -21.59 -20.75
CA PHE A 83 15.83 -21.95 -21.04
C PHE A 83 16.66 -22.23 -19.79
N LEU A 84 16.43 -21.51 -18.69
CA LEU A 84 17.10 -21.81 -17.42
C LEU A 84 16.76 -23.23 -16.96
N MET A 85 15.49 -23.64 -17.05
CA MET A 85 15.06 -25.01 -16.73
C MET A 85 15.67 -26.04 -17.69
N ASP A 86 15.63 -25.80 -19.01
CA ASP A 86 16.18 -26.72 -20.01
C ASP A 86 17.71 -26.90 -19.85
N ILE A 87 18.41 -25.83 -19.49
CA ILE A 87 19.86 -25.85 -19.25
C ILE A 87 20.19 -26.55 -17.92
N LEU A 88 19.44 -26.28 -16.85
CA LEU A 88 19.61 -27.00 -15.58
C LEU A 88 19.40 -28.52 -15.78
N LEU A 89 18.43 -28.90 -16.62
CA LEU A 89 18.20 -30.29 -17.01
C LEU A 89 19.40 -30.88 -17.77
N ARG A 90 19.98 -30.14 -18.72
CA ARG A 90 21.13 -30.59 -19.52
C ARG A 90 22.43 -30.64 -18.71
N VAL A 91 22.64 -29.71 -17.79
CA VAL A 91 23.79 -29.71 -16.86
C VAL A 91 23.68 -30.86 -15.85
N PHE A 92 22.47 -31.25 -15.48
CA PHE A 92 22.22 -32.42 -14.63
C PHE A 92 22.46 -33.75 -15.36
N VAL A 93 22.24 -33.79 -16.68
CA VAL A 93 22.30 -35.03 -17.48
C VAL A 93 23.69 -35.28 -18.09
N ASP A 94 24.38 -34.27 -18.62
CA ASP A 94 25.60 -34.50 -19.41
C ASP A 94 26.85 -33.83 -18.81
N GLY A 95 27.74 -34.65 -18.28
CA GLY A 95 29.01 -34.25 -17.67
C GLY A 95 30.04 -33.69 -18.66
N TRP A 96 30.65 -32.56 -18.26
CA TRP A 96 31.99 -32.03 -18.54
C TRP A 96 32.60 -32.13 -19.96
N THR A 97 32.47 -31.04 -20.73
CA THR A 97 33.33 -30.68 -21.90
C THR A 97 33.61 -29.16 -21.95
N PRO A 98 34.59 -28.64 -22.72
CA PRO A 98 34.89 -27.21 -22.83
C PRO A 98 33.69 -26.33 -23.26
N VAL A 99 32.75 -26.92 -24.01
CA VAL A 99 31.45 -26.33 -24.37
C VAL A 99 30.63 -25.94 -23.13
N VAL A 100 30.77 -26.69 -22.03
CA VAL A 100 30.15 -26.37 -20.73
C VAL A 100 30.71 -25.08 -20.13
N ARG A 101 31.99 -24.73 -20.38
CA ARG A 101 32.57 -23.46 -19.88
C ARG A 101 31.98 -22.24 -20.60
N LEU A 102 31.81 -22.32 -21.92
CA LEU A 102 31.17 -21.27 -22.71
C LEU A 102 29.67 -21.15 -22.36
N LEU A 103 28.97 -22.28 -22.19
CA LEU A 103 27.59 -22.32 -21.69
C LEU A 103 27.48 -21.71 -20.28
N ARG A 104 28.41 -22.00 -19.36
CA ARG A 104 28.47 -21.38 -18.02
C ARG A 104 28.60 -19.85 -18.10
N LEU A 105 29.37 -19.32 -19.04
CA LEU A 105 29.49 -17.87 -19.26
C LEU A 105 28.18 -17.28 -19.78
N ILE A 106 27.52 -17.94 -20.74
CA ILE A 106 26.20 -17.53 -21.26
C ILE A 106 25.14 -17.58 -20.14
N ILE A 107 25.16 -18.62 -19.31
CA ILE A 107 24.29 -18.76 -18.14
C ILE A 107 24.56 -17.63 -17.14
N LEU A 108 25.83 -17.30 -16.86
CA LEU A 108 26.20 -16.22 -15.95
C LEU A 108 25.72 -14.86 -16.48
N ILE A 109 25.97 -14.56 -17.76
CA ILE A 109 25.49 -13.34 -18.43
C ILE A 109 23.96 -13.28 -18.33
N ARG A 110 23.26 -14.40 -18.55
CA ARG A 110 21.81 -14.48 -18.45
C ARG A 110 21.29 -14.29 -17.02
N ILE A 111 21.96 -14.87 -16.03
CA ILE A 111 21.62 -14.68 -14.61
C ILE A 111 21.81 -13.21 -14.22
N VAL A 112 22.91 -12.58 -14.64
CA VAL A 112 23.17 -11.16 -14.42
C VAL A 112 22.11 -10.30 -15.12
N HIS A 113 21.75 -10.64 -16.36
CA HIS A 113 20.71 -9.96 -17.11
C HIS A 113 19.33 -10.10 -16.46
N LEU A 114 18.94 -11.30 -16.04
CA LEU A 114 17.70 -11.58 -15.31
C LEU A 114 17.67 -10.85 -13.96
N ALA A 115 18.79 -10.83 -13.24
CA ALA A 115 18.92 -10.07 -12.00
C ALA A 115 18.79 -8.56 -12.25
N HIS A 116 19.35 -8.05 -13.34
CA HIS A 116 19.20 -6.67 -13.77
C HIS A 116 17.74 -6.36 -14.12
N GLN A 117 17.08 -7.18 -14.95
CA GLN A 117 15.67 -7.04 -15.32
C GLN A 117 14.76 -7.05 -14.09
N LYS A 118 14.98 -7.97 -13.14
CA LYS A 118 14.25 -8.02 -11.86
C LYS A 118 14.40 -6.70 -11.09
N ARG A 119 15.63 -6.19 -10.96
CA ARG A 119 15.90 -4.91 -10.28
C ARG A 119 15.21 -3.73 -10.96
N GLN A 120 15.17 -3.69 -12.29
CA GLN A 120 14.45 -2.66 -13.03
C GLN A 120 12.93 -2.76 -12.82
N LEU A 121 12.38 -3.98 -12.81
CA LEU A 121 10.96 -4.21 -12.56
C LEU A 121 10.56 -3.75 -11.16
N GLU A 122 11.35 -4.07 -10.13
CA GLU A 122 11.15 -3.57 -8.76
C GLU A 122 11.08 -2.05 -8.70
N LYS A 123 12.04 -1.37 -9.36
CA LYS A 123 12.06 0.10 -9.42
C LYS A 123 10.82 0.67 -10.09
N LEU A 124 10.41 0.09 -11.22
CA LEU A 124 9.21 0.52 -11.94
C LEU A 124 7.95 0.35 -11.08
N ILE A 125 7.79 -0.80 -10.42
CA ILE A 125 6.63 -1.07 -9.57
C ILE A 125 6.61 -0.13 -8.36
N ARG A 126 7.76 0.12 -7.71
CA ARG A 126 7.85 1.10 -6.62
C ARG A 126 7.46 2.50 -7.07
N ARG A 127 7.84 2.91 -8.29
CA ARG A 127 7.44 4.21 -8.88
C ARG A 127 5.95 4.29 -9.13
N LEU A 128 5.35 3.23 -9.65
CA LEU A 128 3.90 3.15 -9.86
C LEU A 128 3.14 3.26 -8.52
N VAL A 129 3.57 2.54 -7.48
CA VAL A 129 2.94 2.58 -6.15
C VAL A 129 3.11 3.93 -5.46
N SER A 130 4.20 4.65 -5.72
CA SER A 130 4.38 6.00 -5.20
C SER A 130 3.63 7.07 -5.99
N GLU A 131 3.03 6.73 -7.14
CA GLU A 131 2.38 7.70 -8.03
C GLU A 131 3.32 8.90 -8.30
N ASN A 132 2.82 10.13 -8.24
CA ASN A 132 3.57 11.37 -8.39
C ASN A 132 4.02 11.96 -7.03
N LYS A 133 4.27 11.13 -6.02
CA LYS A 133 4.90 11.61 -4.77
C LYS A 133 6.38 11.92 -5.00
N ARG A 134 6.89 12.97 -4.35
CA ARG A 134 8.31 13.38 -4.47
C ARG A 134 9.21 12.32 -3.84
N ARG A 135 9.86 11.51 -4.68
CA ARG A 135 10.82 10.47 -4.25
C ARG A 135 12.20 11.05 -4.02
N TYR A 136 12.97 10.44 -3.12
CA TYR A 136 14.39 10.70 -2.97
C TYR A 136 15.17 9.81 -3.94
N ILE A 137 15.69 10.42 -5.01
CA ILE A 137 16.48 9.74 -6.06
C ILE A 137 17.85 10.39 -6.18
N ARG A 138 18.72 10.20 -5.17
CA ARG A 138 20.08 10.78 -5.09
C ARG A 138 21.00 9.84 -4.31
N ASP A 139 22.32 10.00 -4.46
CA ASP A 139 23.35 9.30 -3.67
C ASP A 139 23.24 7.77 -3.62
N GLY A 140 22.71 7.18 -4.70
CA GLY A 140 22.48 5.74 -4.80
C GLY A 140 21.25 5.23 -4.05
N PHE A 141 20.30 6.10 -3.71
CA PHE A 141 19.00 5.76 -3.12
C PHE A 141 17.86 6.07 -4.09
N ASP A 142 16.81 5.24 -4.09
CA ASP A 142 15.52 5.48 -4.76
C ASP A 142 14.40 5.09 -3.79
N LEU A 143 14.03 6.03 -2.91
CA LEU A 143 13.08 5.81 -1.82
C LEU A 143 11.88 6.73 -1.97
N ASP A 144 10.69 6.22 -1.65
CA ASP A 144 9.51 7.05 -1.42
C ASP A 144 9.64 7.75 -0.05
N LEU A 145 10.45 8.82 -0.07
CA LEU A 145 10.92 9.60 1.07
C LEU A 145 11.07 11.04 0.61
N THR A 146 10.57 11.99 1.40
CA THR A 146 10.59 13.41 1.12
C THR A 146 11.06 14.17 2.36
N TYR A 147 12.07 15.03 2.19
CA TYR A 147 12.38 16.08 3.17
C TYR A 147 11.31 17.17 3.05
N VAL A 148 10.40 17.21 4.02
CA VAL A 148 9.39 18.26 4.11
C VAL A 148 10.05 19.54 4.59
N THR A 149 10.94 19.43 5.58
CA THR A 149 11.97 20.43 5.92
C THR A 149 13.32 19.72 5.93
N GLU A 150 14.39 20.42 6.27
CA GLU A 150 15.72 19.80 6.43
C GLU A 150 15.75 18.75 7.55
N ARG A 151 14.88 18.91 8.56
CA ARG A 151 14.85 18.06 9.77
C ARG A 151 13.57 17.23 9.94
N ILE A 152 12.60 17.36 9.05
CA ILE A 152 11.33 16.59 9.07
C ILE A 152 11.18 15.83 7.76
N ILE A 153 11.20 14.50 7.86
CA ILE A 153 11.04 13.57 6.74
C ILE A 153 9.64 12.96 6.77
N ALA A 154 8.98 12.94 5.61
CA ALA A 154 7.79 12.13 5.35
C ALA A 154 8.14 10.97 4.42
N MET A 155 7.78 9.74 4.78
CA MET A 155 8.08 8.56 3.95
C MET A 155 6.94 7.54 3.92
N SER A 156 7.00 6.62 2.94
CA SER A 156 6.14 5.44 2.94
C SER A 156 6.67 4.34 3.86
N PHE A 157 5.81 3.36 4.16
CA PHE A 157 6.13 2.26 5.08
C PHE A 157 7.42 1.51 4.69
N PRO A 158 8.40 1.37 5.60
CA PRO A 158 9.57 0.51 5.39
C PRO A 158 9.16 -0.96 5.51
N SER A 159 9.29 -1.71 4.43
CA SER A 159 8.78 -3.08 4.32
C SER A 159 9.89 -4.12 4.18
N SER A 160 9.60 -5.33 4.67
CA SER A 160 10.43 -6.53 4.51
C SER A 160 9.72 -7.57 3.62
N GLY A 161 10.44 -8.63 3.24
CA GLY A 161 9.91 -9.75 2.48
C GLY A 161 9.31 -9.35 1.12
N ARG A 162 8.20 -9.97 0.73
CA ARG A 162 7.55 -9.73 -0.58
C ARG A 162 7.05 -8.29 -0.76
N GLN A 163 6.79 -7.57 0.33
CA GLN A 163 6.29 -6.19 0.27
C GLN A 163 7.39 -5.19 -0.12
N SER A 164 8.67 -5.52 0.04
CA SER A 164 9.79 -4.66 -0.39
C SER A 164 9.91 -4.59 -1.92
N PHE A 165 9.27 -5.51 -2.64
CA PHE A 165 9.21 -5.49 -4.10
C PHE A 165 8.49 -4.24 -4.65
N TYR A 166 7.51 -3.72 -3.92
CA TYR A 166 6.67 -2.60 -4.35
C TYR A 166 6.64 -1.41 -3.38
N ARG A 167 7.33 -1.50 -2.24
CA ARG A 167 7.51 -0.42 -1.25
C ARG A 167 8.98 -0.22 -0.92
N ASN A 168 9.28 0.74 -0.04
CA ASN A 168 10.63 0.99 0.45
C ASN A 168 11.18 -0.25 1.18
N PRO A 169 12.26 -0.88 0.71
CA PRO A 169 12.93 -1.92 1.49
C PRO A 169 13.43 -1.34 2.81
N ILE A 170 13.10 -1.98 3.94
CA ILE A 170 13.49 -1.48 5.28
C ILE A 170 15.01 -1.32 5.40
N GLU A 171 15.79 -2.26 4.87
CA GLU A 171 17.26 -2.22 4.85
C GLU A 171 17.80 -0.97 4.13
N GLU A 172 17.15 -0.55 3.04
CA GLU A 172 17.55 0.65 2.30
C GLU A 172 17.17 1.93 3.05
N VAL A 173 16.06 1.93 3.79
CA VAL A 173 15.67 3.06 4.65
C VAL A 173 16.63 3.19 5.84
N VAL A 174 17.00 2.07 6.47
CA VAL A 174 18.00 2.04 7.56
C VAL A 174 19.35 2.52 7.02
N ARG A 175 19.82 1.97 5.89
CA ARG A 175 21.06 2.40 5.22
C ARG A 175 21.05 3.89 4.90
N PHE A 176 19.91 4.43 4.49
CA PHE A 176 19.75 5.85 4.23
C PHE A 176 19.89 6.68 5.49
N LEU A 177 19.12 6.35 6.55
CA LEU A 177 19.11 7.12 7.79
C LEU A 177 20.46 7.02 8.52
N ASP A 178 21.07 5.83 8.60
CA ASP A 178 22.38 5.65 9.24
C ASP A 178 23.50 6.36 8.47
N LYS A 179 23.42 6.43 7.13
CA LYS A 179 24.42 7.14 6.32
C LYS A 179 24.24 8.66 6.36
N LYS A 180 23.00 9.16 6.37
CA LYS A 180 22.71 10.60 6.27
C LYS A 180 22.56 11.30 7.61
N HIS A 181 22.11 10.58 8.64
CA HIS A 181 21.80 11.09 9.98
C HIS A 181 22.32 10.13 11.06
N PRO A 182 23.63 9.81 11.08
CA PRO A 182 24.18 8.82 12.01
C PRO A 182 23.85 9.21 13.45
N ASN A 183 23.15 8.35 14.19
CA ASN A 183 22.67 8.60 15.56
C ASN A 183 21.68 9.79 15.76
N HIS A 184 21.40 10.59 14.74
CA HIS A 184 20.57 11.79 14.82
C HIS A 184 19.14 11.65 14.26
N TYR A 185 18.56 10.45 14.19
CA TYR A 185 17.16 10.29 13.77
C TYR A 185 16.27 9.58 14.80
N ARG A 186 14.97 9.91 14.76
CA ARG A 186 13.88 9.16 15.40
C ARG A 186 12.78 8.86 14.39
N VAL A 187 12.25 7.64 14.40
CA VAL A 187 11.22 7.19 13.46
C VAL A 187 9.87 7.13 14.15
N TYR A 188 8.82 7.63 13.49
CA TYR A 188 7.44 7.55 13.96
C TYR A 188 6.60 6.70 13.01
N ASN A 189 6.11 5.57 13.51
CA ASN A 189 5.22 4.67 12.78
C ASN A 189 3.76 4.94 13.16
N LEU A 190 3.00 5.47 12.22
CA LEU A 190 1.59 5.84 12.40
C LEU A 190 0.60 4.73 12.04
N CYS A 191 1.08 3.52 11.75
CA CYS A 191 0.21 2.40 11.36
C CYS A 191 -0.32 1.65 12.58
N SER A 192 -1.65 1.61 12.72
CA SER A 192 -2.31 0.63 13.60
C SER A 192 -2.17 -0.79 13.05
N GLU A 193 -2.21 -0.94 11.72
CA GLU A 193 -2.34 -2.22 11.03
C GLU A 193 -1.00 -2.95 10.79
N ARG A 194 0.14 -2.26 10.95
CA ARG A 194 1.47 -2.78 10.58
C ARG A 194 2.57 -2.32 11.53
N ALA A 195 3.48 -3.26 11.82
CA ALA A 195 4.69 -3.02 12.60
C ALA A 195 5.88 -3.76 11.98
N TYR A 196 7.07 -3.44 12.48
CA TYR A 196 8.34 -4.11 12.18
C TYR A 196 9.18 -4.11 13.46
N ASP A 197 10.24 -4.93 13.50
CA ASP A 197 11.14 -4.97 14.66
C ASP A 197 11.86 -3.61 14.81
N PRO A 198 11.67 -2.87 15.92
CA PRO A 198 12.32 -1.58 16.14
C PRO A 198 13.85 -1.66 16.20
N LYS A 199 14.43 -2.86 16.39
CA LYS A 199 15.88 -3.07 16.33
C LYS A 199 16.51 -2.67 15.00
N HIS A 200 15.74 -2.71 13.90
CA HIS A 200 16.22 -2.22 12.59
C HIS A 200 16.67 -0.75 12.65
N PHE A 201 16.07 0.06 13.53
CA PHE A 201 16.33 1.48 13.70
C PHE A 201 16.98 1.79 15.06
N HIS A 202 17.76 0.84 15.59
CA HIS A 202 18.45 0.98 16.88
C HIS A 202 17.51 1.32 18.04
N ASN A 203 16.28 0.78 18.01
CA ASN A 203 15.20 1.06 18.97
C ASN A 203 14.74 2.53 19.04
N ARG A 204 15.03 3.35 18.02
CA ARG A 204 14.60 4.75 17.92
C ARG A 204 13.27 4.88 17.17
N VAL A 205 12.29 4.06 17.54
CA VAL A 205 10.97 4.01 16.89
C VAL A 205 9.86 4.23 17.92
N SER A 206 9.04 5.25 17.70
CA SER A 206 7.78 5.49 18.43
C SER A 206 6.58 5.12 17.57
N ARG A 207 5.50 4.65 18.18
CA ARG A 207 4.28 4.23 17.47
C ARG A 207 3.06 5.03 17.92
N ILE A 208 2.24 5.42 16.95
CA ILE A 208 0.91 6.02 17.18
C ILE A 208 -0.08 5.23 16.33
N MET A 209 -1.12 4.71 16.95
CA MET A 209 -1.98 3.70 16.33
C MET A 209 -3.16 4.36 15.63
N ILE A 210 -2.90 4.91 14.43
CA ILE A 210 -3.89 5.61 13.61
C ILE A 210 -4.38 4.68 12.50
N ASP A 211 -5.69 4.45 12.43
CA ASP A 211 -6.31 3.62 11.39
C ASP A 211 -6.21 4.29 10.00
N ASP A 212 -6.14 3.48 8.95
CA ASP A 212 -6.01 3.99 7.59
C ASP A 212 -7.21 4.91 7.25
N HIS A 213 -6.92 6.09 6.68
CA HIS A 213 -7.88 7.16 6.38
C HIS A 213 -8.60 7.80 7.58
N ASN A 214 -8.21 7.48 8.82
CA ASN A 214 -8.75 8.10 10.03
C ASN A 214 -7.78 9.14 10.62
N VAL A 215 -8.14 9.67 11.78
CA VAL A 215 -7.39 10.68 12.54
C VAL A 215 -6.81 10.09 13.83
N PRO A 216 -5.70 10.63 14.36
CA PRO A 216 -5.31 10.41 15.76
C PRO A 216 -6.30 11.08 16.71
N THR A 217 -6.30 10.71 17.98
CA THR A 217 -6.93 11.54 19.02
C THR A 217 -6.20 12.88 19.14
N LEU A 218 -6.91 13.94 19.55
CA LEU A 218 -6.28 15.24 19.74
C LEU A 218 -5.18 15.18 20.82
N ARG A 219 -5.37 14.35 21.85
CA ARG A 219 -4.36 14.06 22.88
C ARG A 219 -3.10 13.43 22.28
N GLU A 220 -3.24 12.42 21.42
CA GLU A 220 -2.09 11.79 20.74
C GLU A 220 -1.30 12.81 19.92
N MET A 221 -1.97 13.77 19.25
CA MET A 221 -1.28 14.84 18.52
C MET A 221 -0.44 15.73 19.43
N VAL A 222 -0.93 16.07 20.63
CA VAL A 222 -0.19 16.88 21.61
C VAL A 222 1.03 16.11 22.15
N VAL A 223 0.81 14.86 22.59
CA VAL A 223 1.88 14.02 23.15
C VAL A 223 2.99 13.81 22.11
N PHE A 224 2.62 13.43 20.90
CA PHE A 224 3.56 13.26 19.79
C PHE A 224 4.35 14.53 19.51
N SER A 225 3.67 15.68 19.37
CA SER A 225 4.34 16.93 19.01
C SER A 225 5.32 17.37 20.08
N LYS A 226 4.99 17.19 21.37
CA LYS A 226 5.92 17.46 22.49
C LYS A 226 7.12 16.52 22.46
N GLU A 227 6.92 15.21 22.31
CA GLU A 227 8.01 14.23 22.20
C GLU A 227 8.93 14.54 21.00
N ALA A 228 8.36 14.89 19.86
CA ALA A 228 9.10 15.28 18.67
C ALA A 228 9.89 16.57 18.90
N SER A 229 9.29 17.61 19.49
CA SER A 229 9.98 18.85 19.83
C SER A 229 11.13 18.61 20.82
N GLU A 230 10.90 17.84 21.88
CA GLU A 230 11.94 17.48 22.86
C GLU A 230 13.13 16.79 22.21
N TRP A 231 12.88 15.79 21.36
CA TRP A 231 13.93 15.12 20.57
C TRP A 231 14.70 16.12 19.69
N MET A 232 14.00 17.01 19.01
CA MET A 232 14.60 17.97 18.07
C MET A 232 15.40 19.06 18.81
N THR A 233 15.07 19.38 20.05
CA THR A 233 15.82 20.36 20.86
C THR A 233 17.11 19.79 21.46
N GLN A 234 17.21 18.46 21.62
CA GLN A 234 18.41 17.84 22.20
C GLN A 234 19.67 18.06 21.34
N ASP A 235 19.52 18.14 20.01
CA ASP A 235 20.64 18.36 19.09
C ASP A 235 20.14 19.05 17.81
N PRO A 236 20.83 20.09 17.28
CA PRO A 236 20.45 20.74 16.02
C PRO A 236 20.51 19.80 14.79
N GLU A 237 21.31 18.72 14.83
CA GLU A 237 21.38 17.71 13.78
C GLU A 237 20.24 16.69 13.87
N ASN A 238 19.51 16.63 14.99
CA ASN A 238 18.41 15.67 15.15
C ASN A 238 17.31 15.90 14.11
N ILE A 239 16.85 14.82 13.51
CA ILE A 239 15.73 14.79 12.56
C ILE A 239 14.67 13.79 13.01
N ILE A 240 13.45 13.95 12.49
CA ILE A 240 12.37 12.98 12.64
C ILE A 240 11.95 12.44 11.27
N ALA A 241 11.67 11.13 11.22
CA ALA A 241 11.14 10.45 10.05
C ALA A 241 9.75 9.87 10.35
N ILE A 242 8.72 10.50 9.80
CA ILE A 242 7.32 10.17 10.06
C ILE A 242 6.78 9.36 8.88
N HIS A 243 6.16 8.22 9.17
CA HIS A 243 5.60 7.37 8.12
C HIS A 243 4.28 6.74 8.51
N CYS A 244 3.47 6.43 7.51
CA CYS A 244 2.30 5.57 7.61
C CYS A 244 2.42 4.48 6.53
N LYS A 245 1.30 3.94 6.05
CA LYS A 245 1.29 3.07 4.89
C LYS A 245 1.71 3.83 3.63
N GLY A 246 1.00 4.88 3.24
CA GLY A 246 1.25 5.61 1.99
C GLY A 246 2.21 6.80 2.09
N GLY A 247 2.54 7.26 3.30
CA GLY A 247 3.24 8.52 3.51
C GLY A 247 2.44 9.72 2.99
N LYS A 248 1.11 9.70 3.17
CA LYS A 248 0.14 10.68 2.65
C LYS A 248 -0.75 11.25 3.77
N GLY A 249 -1.99 10.78 3.95
CA GLY A 249 -2.97 11.33 4.90
C GLY A 249 -2.45 11.40 6.35
N ARG A 250 -2.35 10.24 7.02
CA ARG A 250 -1.85 10.14 8.43
C ARG A 250 -0.51 10.84 8.64
N THR A 251 0.45 10.61 7.73
CA THR A 251 1.78 11.25 7.79
C THR A 251 1.68 12.75 7.67
N GLY A 252 0.89 13.26 6.72
CA GLY A 252 0.67 14.67 6.52
C GLY A 252 0.02 15.33 7.73
N THR A 253 -0.98 14.70 8.35
CA THR A 253 -1.61 15.20 9.59
C THR A 253 -0.57 15.44 10.68
N MET A 254 0.28 14.45 10.97
CA MET A 254 1.29 14.57 12.03
C MET A 254 2.46 15.48 11.64
N VAL A 255 2.85 15.50 10.36
CA VAL A 255 3.86 16.44 9.85
C VAL A 255 3.37 17.88 9.98
N CYS A 256 2.12 18.17 9.61
CA CYS A 256 1.54 19.50 9.77
C CYS A 256 1.47 19.91 11.24
N ALA A 257 1.12 18.98 12.14
CA ALA A 257 1.20 19.20 13.57
C ALA A 257 2.62 19.56 14.02
N CYS A 258 3.67 18.88 13.53
CA CYS A 258 5.06 19.26 13.80
C CYS A 258 5.42 20.65 13.25
N LEU A 259 4.99 21.00 12.04
CA LEU A 259 5.27 22.31 11.45
C LEU A 259 4.66 23.45 12.28
N ILE A 260 3.45 23.24 12.79
CA ILE A 260 2.75 24.18 13.68
C ILE A 260 3.42 24.21 15.07
N ALA A 261 3.76 23.05 15.62
CA ALA A 261 4.46 22.91 16.89
C ALA A 261 5.81 23.65 16.91
N SER A 262 6.55 23.59 15.79
CA SER A 262 7.81 24.28 15.57
C SER A 262 7.64 25.75 15.15
N GLU A 263 6.42 26.27 15.12
CA GLU A 263 6.08 27.66 14.74
C GLU A 263 6.58 28.06 13.34
N ILE A 264 6.78 27.09 12.45
CA ILE A 264 7.10 27.33 11.04
C ILE A 264 5.87 27.89 10.32
N PHE A 265 4.68 27.42 10.72
CA PHE A 265 3.39 27.95 10.29
C PHE A 265 2.49 28.16 11.49
N LEU A 266 1.65 29.20 11.44
CA LEU A 266 0.69 29.50 12.51
C LEU A 266 -0.69 28.90 12.24
N THR A 267 -0.98 28.58 10.98
CA THR A 267 -2.29 28.10 10.54
C THR A 267 -2.24 26.68 9.98
N ALA A 268 -3.37 25.97 10.13
CA ALA A 268 -3.56 24.66 9.52
C ALA A 268 -3.48 24.74 7.99
N GLU A 269 -4.10 25.75 7.38
CA GLU A 269 -4.14 25.94 5.94
C GLU A 269 -2.74 26.03 5.31
N GLU A 270 -1.88 26.90 5.86
CA GLU A 270 -0.51 27.07 5.37
C GLU A 270 0.31 25.78 5.50
N SER A 271 0.21 25.10 6.66
CA SER A 271 0.93 23.86 6.91
C SER A 271 0.49 22.73 5.97
N LEU A 272 -0.82 22.60 5.74
CA LEU A 272 -1.43 21.60 4.85
C LEU A 272 -1.03 21.86 3.39
N PHE A 273 -1.09 23.12 2.96
CA PHE A 273 -0.67 23.54 1.63
C PHE A 273 0.80 23.25 1.41
N TYR A 274 1.67 23.69 2.32
CA TYR A 274 3.11 23.47 2.25
C TYR A 274 3.46 21.97 2.21
N PHE A 275 2.86 21.16 3.08
CA PHE A 275 3.07 19.71 3.04
C PHE A 275 2.66 19.12 1.69
N GLY A 276 1.49 19.52 1.18
CA GLY A 276 1.01 19.13 -0.13
C GLY A 276 1.98 19.45 -1.27
N GLU A 277 2.52 20.67 -1.30
CA GLU A 277 3.50 21.11 -2.29
C GLU A 277 4.83 20.36 -2.19
N ARG A 278 5.30 20.09 -0.96
CA ARG A 278 6.54 19.34 -0.75
C ARG A 278 6.39 17.88 -1.13
N ARG A 279 5.25 17.28 -0.79
CA ARG A 279 4.99 15.85 -1.00
C ARG A 279 4.62 15.50 -2.44
N THR A 280 4.06 16.45 -3.19
CA THR A 280 3.64 16.27 -4.59
C THR A 280 4.76 16.65 -5.55
N ASP A 281 5.03 15.79 -6.52
CA ASP A 281 5.83 16.12 -7.70
C ASP A 281 4.89 16.46 -8.86
N LYS A 282 4.86 17.73 -9.25
CA LYS A 282 3.98 18.26 -10.29
C LYS A 282 4.53 18.09 -11.71
N THR A 283 5.73 17.52 -11.87
CA THR A 283 6.37 17.36 -13.19
C THR A 283 5.60 16.43 -14.13
N ASN A 284 4.96 15.39 -13.59
CA ASN A 284 4.33 14.32 -14.38
C ASN A 284 2.83 14.12 -14.10
N SER A 285 2.26 14.83 -13.11
CA SER A 285 0.83 14.71 -12.76
C SER A 285 0.38 15.89 -11.90
N THR A 286 -0.87 16.31 -12.06
CA THR A 286 -1.53 17.32 -11.23
C THR A 286 -2.20 16.73 -9.97
N LYS A 287 -2.11 15.41 -9.75
CA LYS A 287 -2.75 14.74 -8.62
C LYS A 287 -2.13 15.20 -7.30
N PHE A 288 -2.94 15.76 -6.41
CA PHE A 288 -2.49 16.22 -5.10
C PHE A 288 -2.13 15.06 -4.15
N GLN A 289 -0.97 15.13 -3.52
CA GLN A 289 -0.43 14.11 -2.60
C GLN A 289 -0.31 14.58 -1.14
N GLY A 290 -1.01 15.64 -0.75
CA GLY A 290 -1.10 16.11 0.64
C GLY A 290 -2.05 15.28 1.51
N VAL A 291 -2.54 15.90 2.59
CA VAL A 291 -3.52 15.27 3.49
C VAL A 291 -4.80 14.90 2.74
N GLU A 292 -5.40 13.76 3.11
CA GLU A 292 -6.30 13.04 2.22
C GLU A 292 -7.78 13.20 2.57
N THR A 293 -8.13 13.24 3.86
CA THR A 293 -9.54 13.31 4.29
C THR A 293 -9.85 14.65 4.97
N PRO A 294 -11.07 15.19 4.80
CA PRO A 294 -11.49 16.39 5.52
C PRO A 294 -11.35 16.30 7.04
N SER A 295 -11.64 15.14 7.64
CA SER A 295 -11.41 14.94 9.08
C SER A 295 -9.95 15.11 9.48
N GLN A 296 -9.00 14.64 8.66
CA GLN A 296 -7.58 14.87 8.90
C GLN A 296 -7.22 16.35 8.83
N ASN A 297 -7.77 17.11 7.88
CA ASN A 297 -7.58 18.56 7.80
C ASN A 297 -8.16 19.28 9.03
N ARG A 298 -9.37 18.90 9.44
CA ARG A 298 -10.06 19.43 10.61
C ARG A 298 -9.24 19.24 11.89
N TYR A 299 -8.62 18.07 12.06
CA TYR A 299 -7.79 17.78 13.24
C TYR A 299 -6.46 18.56 13.25
N VAL A 300 -5.89 18.89 12.08
CA VAL A 300 -4.78 19.87 12.02
C VAL A 300 -5.28 21.25 12.48
N GLY A 301 -6.49 21.64 12.09
CA GLY A 301 -7.16 22.85 12.58
C GLY A 301 -7.33 22.87 14.11
N TYR A 302 -7.85 21.79 14.68
CA TYR A 302 -7.98 21.65 16.14
C TYR A 302 -6.62 21.71 16.84
N PHE A 303 -5.60 21.05 16.29
CA PHE A 303 -4.26 21.10 16.86
C PHE A 303 -3.67 22.52 16.83
N ALA A 304 -3.87 23.29 15.75
CA ALA A 304 -3.44 24.69 15.69
C ALA A 304 -4.07 25.53 16.81
N GLN A 305 -5.36 25.34 17.08
CA GLN A 305 -6.04 26.00 18.21
C GLN A 305 -5.45 25.53 19.55
N VAL A 306 -5.21 24.23 19.74
CA VAL A 306 -4.56 23.71 20.95
C VAL A 306 -3.19 24.36 21.19
N LYS A 307 -2.36 24.45 20.14
CA LYS A 307 -1.03 25.07 20.21
C LYS A 307 -1.11 26.55 20.57
N HIS A 308 -1.94 27.31 19.87
CA HIS A 308 -1.90 28.78 19.92
C HIS A 308 -2.91 29.42 20.88
N GLN A 309 -4.13 28.88 20.98
CA GLN A 309 -5.19 29.43 21.81
C GLN A 309 -5.21 28.80 23.22
N TYR A 310 -4.99 27.49 23.31
CA TYR A 310 -4.97 26.77 24.60
C TYR A 310 -3.57 26.55 25.16
N ASN A 311 -2.54 27.11 24.51
CA ASN A 311 -1.13 27.04 24.92
C ASN A 311 -0.69 25.61 25.28
N TRP A 312 -0.87 24.68 24.35
CA TRP A 312 -0.57 23.24 24.48
C TRP A 312 -1.46 22.44 25.44
N ASN A 313 -2.45 23.06 26.08
CA ASN A 313 -3.42 22.35 26.90
C ASN A 313 -4.58 21.88 26.03
N LEU A 314 -5.12 20.70 26.34
CA LEU A 314 -6.35 20.27 25.72
C LEU A 314 -7.49 21.22 26.13
N PRO A 315 -8.44 21.53 25.24
CA PRO A 315 -9.58 22.35 25.58
C PRO A 315 -10.42 21.66 26.68
N PRO A 316 -11.19 22.43 27.47
CA PRO A 316 -12.11 21.86 28.45
C PRO A 316 -13.04 20.82 27.82
N VAL A 317 -13.26 19.70 28.50
CA VAL A 317 -14.15 18.65 28.03
C VAL A 317 -15.57 19.19 27.96
N ARG A 318 -16.21 19.04 26.79
CA ARG A 318 -17.61 19.40 26.57
C ARG A 318 -18.42 18.13 26.34
N ILE A 319 -19.43 17.90 27.17
CA ILE A 319 -20.30 16.73 27.08
C ILE A 319 -21.54 17.10 26.27
N LEU A 320 -21.78 16.40 25.16
CA LEU A 320 -22.88 16.70 24.24
C LEU A 320 -23.73 15.46 23.98
N PHE A 321 -25.02 15.68 23.72
CA PHE A 321 -25.96 14.64 23.26
C PHE A 321 -26.41 14.98 21.85
N ILE A 322 -26.34 14.04 20.91
CA ILE A 322 -26.89 14.27 19.57
C ILE A 322 -28.41 14.14 19.63
N LYS A 323 -29.12 15.19 19.20
CA LYS A 323 -30.57 15.22 19.07
C LYS A 323 -31.03 14.90 17.67
N ARG A 324 -30.33 15.44 16.68
CA ARG A 324 -30.80 15.40 15.29
C ARG A 324 -29.62 15.42 14.33
N PHE A 325 -29.72 14.60 13.29
CA PHE A 325 -28.97 14.80 12.06
C PHE A 325 -29.89 15.40 11.00
N ILE A 326 -29.38 16.33 10.20
CA ILE A 326 -30.05 16.83 9.01
C ILE A 326 -29.09 16.59 7.84
N ILE A 327 -29.52 15.80 6.87
CA ILE A 327 -28.78 15.57 5.62
C ILE A 327 -29.48 16.37 4.55
N TYR A 328 -28.73 17.27 3.93
CA TYR A 328 -29.19 18.09 2.81
C TYR A 328 -28.87 17.37 1.51
N SER A 329 -29.82 17.32 0.58
CA SER A 329 -29.64 16.89 -0.82
C SER A 329 -28.81 15.64 -1.00
N ILE A 330 -29.42 14.47 -0.83
CA ILE A 330 -28.80 13.17 -1.11
C ILE A 330 -29.63 12.44 -2.17
N HIS A 331 -28.97 11.81 -3.13
CA HIS A 331 -29.65 11.03 -4.17
C HIS A 331 -29.49 9.53 -3.90
N GLY A 332 -30.61 8.83 -3.71
CA GLY A 332 -30.68 7.40 -3.42
C GLY A 332 -31.96 7.04 -2.68
N ASP A 333 -32.22 5.75 -2.43
CA ASP A 333 -33.25 5.36 -1.46
C ASP A 333 -32.67 5.59 -0.06
N GLU A 334 -33.23 6.56 0.66
CA GLU A 334 -32.72 7.06 1.93
C GLU A 334 -33.32 6.32 3.14
N ASN A 335 -34.32 5.45 2.90
CA ASN A 335 -35.07 4.76 3.95
C ASN A 335 -34.21 3.75 4.76
N ASP A 336 -33.04 3.37 4.24
CA ASP A 336 -32.15 2.37 4.83
C ASP A 336 -30.93 2.95 5.56
N LEU A 337 -30.88 4.28 5.72
CA LEU A 337 -29.77 4.95 6.39
C LEU A 337 -29.64 4.51 7.85
N LYS A 338 -28.48 3.95 8.19
CA LYS A 338 -28.06 3.57 9.53
C LYS A 338 -26.91 4.46 9.99
N VAL A 339 -27.02 4.98 11.21
CA VAL A 339 -25.92 5.75 11.83
C VAL A 339 -25.23 4.92 12.90
N GLN A 340 -23.91 5.00 12.96
CA GLN A 340 -23.09 4.53 14.07
C GLN A 340 -22.22 5.65 14.62
N ILE A 341 -22.13 5.73 15.94
CA ILE A 341 -21.23 6.65 16.65
C ILE A 341 -20.15 5.82 17.33
N VAL A 342 -18.90 6.21 17.11
CA VAL A 342 -17.72 5.55 17.66
C VAL A 342 -16.93 6.54 18.49
N MET A 343 -16.59 6.15 19.72
CA MET A 343 -15.69 6.85 20.64
C MET A 343 -14.70 5.84 21.20
N GLU A 344 -13.45 6.26 21.45
CA GLU A 344 -12.41 5.39 22.01
C GLU A 344 -12.28 4.04 21.26
N LYS A 345 -12.44 4.06 19.93
CA LYS A 345 -12.40 2.89 19.04
C LYS A 345 -13.51 1.84 19.31
N ARG A 346 -14.60 2.22 19.98
CA ARG A 346 -15.77 1.37 20.26
C ARG A 346 -17.05 2.02 19.74
N VAL A 347 -17.94 1.21 19.19
CA VAL A 347 -19.30 1.67 18.83
C VAL A 347 -20.06 1.91 20.12
N VAL A 348 -20.33 3.19 20.43
CA VAL A 348 -21.07 3.59 21.63
C VAL A 348 -22.56 3.73 21.36
N PHE A 349 -22.94 3.97 20.11
CA PHE A 349 -24.34 4.10 19.72
C PHE A 349 -24.57 3.68 18.27
N SER A 350 -25.79 3.22 18.00
CA SER A 350 -26.28 3.01 16.64
C SER A 350 -27.78 3.26 16.59
N CYS A 351 -28.23 3.89 15.51
CA CYS A 351 -29.63 4.05 15.19
C CYS A 351 -29.94 3.65 13.74
N THR A 352 -31.17 3.20 13.55
CA THR A 352 -31.80 2.84 12.27
C THR A 352 -33.26 3.29 12.32
N SER A 353 -33.93 3.36 11.18
CA SER A 353 -35.37 3.71 11.11
C SER A 353 -36.29 2.88 12.03
N LEU A 354 -35.84 1.70 12.49
CA LEU A 354 -36.56 0.82 13.41
C LEU A 354 -36.12 0.96 14.89
N LYS A 355 -35.01 1.65 15.17
CA LYS A 355 -34.41 1.67 16.52
C LYS A 355 -33.63 2.95 16.79
N ASN A 356 -33.94 3.60 17.90
CA ASN A 356 -33.24 4.78 18.44
C ASN A 356 -33.25 6.01 17.52
N CYS A 357 -33.94 6.00 16.38
CA CYS A 357 -34.23 7.21 15.63
C CYS A 357 -35.57 7.13 14.89
N VAL A 358 -36.06 8.31 14.49
CA VAL A 358 -37.13 8.48 13.52
C VAL A 358 -36.54 9.23 12.33
N VAL A 359 -36.77 8.72 11.13
CA VAL A 359 -36.31 9.32 9.87
C VAL A 359 -37.49 9.99 9.20
N ILE A 360 -37.34 11.26 8.84
CA ILE A 360 -38.36 12.10 8.21
C ILE A 360 -37.77 12.65 6.91
N HIS A 361 -38.48 12.45 5.81
CA HIS A 361 -38.11 13.00 4.51
C HIS A 361 -38.94 14.26 4.24
N ASP A 362 -38.26 15.39 4.14
CA ASP A 362 -38.84 16.65 3.73
C ASP A 362 -38.55 16.86 2.24
N ALA A 363 -39.51 16.45 1.41
CA ALA A 363 -39.41 16.56 -0.05
C ALA A 363 -39.49 18.02 -0.55
N GLU A 364 -40.03 18.95 0.24
CA GLU A 364 -40.10 20.35 -0.16
C GLU A 364 -38.74 21.03 -0.05
N THR A 365 -37.99 20.71 1.01
CA THR A 365 -36.66 21.28 1.25
C THR A 365 -35.50 20.37 0.88
N ASP A 366 -35.78 19.18 0.34
CA ASP A 366 -34.81 18.14 -0.06
C ASP A 366 -33.88 17.74 1.10
N ARG A 367 -34.49 17.35 2.23
CA ARG A 367 -33.78 17.02 3.47
C ARG A 367 -34.23 15.70 4.08
N VAL A 368 -33.26 14.99 4.64
CA VAL A 368 -33.49 13.87 5.55
C VAL A 368 -33.21 14.31 6.97
N ILE A 369 -34.23 14.29 7.81
CA ILE A 369 -34.13 14.62 9.22
C ILE A 369 -34.16 13.32 10.02
N ILE A 370 -33.11 13.06 10.80
CA ILE A 370 -32.98 11.89 11.65
C ILE A 370 -33.02 12.37 13.10
N ASP A 371 -34.18 12.24 13.74
CA ASP A 371 -34.34 12.51 15.16
C ASP A 371 -33.82 11.33 15.97
N VAL A 372 -32.86 11.59 16.85
CA VAL A 372 -32.12 10.57 17.60
C VAL A 372 -32.62 10.52 19.05
N PHE A 373 -32.91 9.32 19.53
CA PHE A 373 -33.33 9.06 20.90
C PHE A 373 -32.27 8.23 21.63
N ASN A 374 -32.17 8.43 22.95
CA ASN A 374 -31.27 7.66 23.83
C ASN A 374 -29.80 7.69 23.40
N CYS A 375 -29.34 8.77 22.77
CA CYS A 375 -27.92 8.96 22.48
C CYS A 375 -27.14 9.07 23.81
N PRO A 376 -26.05 8.32 24.01
CA PRO A 376 -25.21 8.47 25.20
C PRO A 376 -24.49 9.82 25.20
N PRO A 377 -23.97 10.28 26.36
CA PRO A 377 -23.11 11.45 26.42
C PRO A 377 -21.86 11.24 25.56
N LEU A 378 -21.56 12.20 24.71
CA LEU A 378 -20.38 12.21 23.85
C LEU A 378 -19.37 13.24 24.36
N TYR A 379 -18.08 12.92 24.28
CA TYR A 379 -16.97 13.77 24.72
C TYR A 379 -15.71 13.49 23.90
N GLU A 380 -14.75 14.42 23.92
CA GLU A 380 -13.49 14.36 23.17
C GLU A 380 -13.70 14.03 21.66
N ASP A 381 -12.94 13.07 21.12
CA ASP A 381 -12.91 12.66 19.71
C ASP A 381 -14.08 11.71 19.38
N VAL A 382 -14.97 12.14 18.49
CA VAL A 382 -16.16 11.39 18.09
C VAL A 382 -16.15 11.16 16.58
N LYS A 383 -16.41 9.92 16.19
CA LYS A 383 -16.63 9.54 14.80
C LYS A 383 -18.10 9.20 14.57
N VAL A 384 -18.65 9.69 13.46
CA VAL A 384 -20.00 9.33 13.00
C VAL A 384 -19.88 8.68 11.63
N GLN A 385 -20.50 7.50 11.47
CA GLN A 385 -20.51 6.73 10.24
C GLN A 385 -21.96 6.53 9.77
N PHE A 386 -22.19 6.69 8.47
CA PHE A 386 -23.48 6.47 7.84
C PHE A 386 -23.38 5.26 6.91
N PHE A 387 -24.31 4.32 7.04
CA PHE A 387 -24.40 3.09 6.26
C PHE A 387 -25.70 3.03 5.49
N SER A 388 -25.64 2.45 4.30
CA SER A 388 -26.78 2.13 3.44
C SER A 388 -26.39 0.91 2.59
N SER A 389 -27.40 0.11 2.21
CA SER A 389 -27.30 -1.01 1.27
C SER A 389 -27.13 -0.51 -0.16
N GLU A 390 -27.79 0.61 -0.47
CA GLU A 390 -27.90 1.16 -1.83
C GLU A 390 -26.73 2.08 -2.18
N LEU A 391 -26.10 2.72 -1.18
CA LEU A 391 -24.99 3.63 -1.41
C LEU A 391 -23.63 2.92 -1.47
N PRO A 392 -22.75 3.30 -2.43
CA PRO A 392 -21.44 2.68 -2.58
C PRO A 392 -20.53 2.98 -1.39
N LYS A 393 -19.78 1.97 -0.97
CA LYS A 393 -18.80 2.07 0.13
C LYS A 393 -17.44 2.51 -0.37
N TYR A 394 -16.76 3.34 0.41
CA TYR A 394 -15.41 3.83 0.09
C TYR A 394 -14.44 3.62 1.26
N TYR A 395 -13.84 4.68 1.80
CA TYR A 395 -13.02 4.55 2.99
C TYR A 395 -13.88 4.20 4.18
N ASP A 396 -13.26 3.48 5.12
CA ASP A 396 -13.90 3.08 6.36
C ASP A 396 -15.12 2.14 6.17
N ASN A 397 -15.21 1.53 4.98
CA ASN A 397 -16.26 0.57 4.60
C ASN A 397 -17.70 1.09 4.76
N CYS A 398 -17.89 2.40 4.57
CA CYS A 398 -19.19 3.06 4.60
C CYS A 398 -19.31 4.07 3.43
N PRO A 399 -20.55 4.46 3.06
CA PRO A 399 -20.82 5.57 2.15
C PRO A 399 -20.07 6.85 2.53
N PHE A 400 -20.28 7.34 3.76
CA PHE A 400 -19.62 8.54 4.26
C PHE A 400 -19.53 8.53 5.80
N TYR A 401 -18.55 9.26 6.31
CA TYR A 401 -18.31 9.42 7.74
C TYR A 401 -17.61 10.75 7.98
N PHE A 402 -17.44 11.10 9.25
CA PHE A 402 -16.59 12.22 9.66
C PHE A 402 -16.20 12.08 11.12
N TRP A 403 -15.15 12.80 11.49
CA TRP A 403 -14.71 12.98 12.87
C TRP A 403 -14.87 14.44 13.30
N PHE A 404 -15.24 14.65 14.55
CA PHE A 404 -15.20 15.94 15.21
C PHE A 404 -14.67 15.79 16.64
N HIS A 405 -14.36 16.90 17.29
CA HIS A 405 -14.01 16.92 18.71
C HIS A 405 -15.00 17.81 19.44
N THR A 406 -15.69 17.26 20.45
CA THR A 406 -16.83 17.90 21.14
C THR A 406 -16.51 19.29 21.69
N SER A 407 -15.32 19.50 22.25
CA SER A 407 -14.89 20.79 22.78
C SER A 407 -14.77 21.92 21.75
N PHE A 408 -14.77 21.62 20.45
CA PHE A 408 -14.73 22.63 19.38
C PHE A 408 -16.08 22.90 18.73
N ILE A 409 -17.13 22.22 19.19
CA ILE A 409 -18.50 22.54 18.75
C ILE A 409 -18.86 23.92 19.30
N GLN A 410 -19.56 24.72 18.51
CA GLN A 410 -20.08 26.03 18.88
C GLN A 410 -21.59 26.03 18.66
N ASP A 411 -22.34 26.82 19.43
CA ASP A 411 -23.80 26.99 19.30
C ASP A 411 -24.62 25.69 19.26
N ASN A 412 -24.11 24.63 19.91
CA ASN A 412 -24.70 23.29 19.90
C ASN A 412 -25.02 22.77 18.48
N ARG A 413 -24.18 23.15 17.51
CA ARG A 413 -24.39 22.83 16.09
C ARG A 413 -23.07 22.50 15.40
N LEU A 414 -23.10 21.51 14.51
CA LEU A 414 -22.01 21.24 13.56
C LEU A 414 -22.59 21.12 12.16
N TYR A 415 -22.19 22.01 11.25
CA TYR A 415 -22.57 21.97 9.85
C TYR A 415 -21.35 21.61 8.99
N LEU A 416 -21.45 20.53 8.21
CA LEU A 416 -20.38 20.03 7.35
C LEU A 416 -20.86 20.01 5.89
N PRO A 417 -20.40 20.92 5.02
CA PRO A 417 -20.69 20.83 3.59
C PRO A 417 -20.02 19.60 2.96
N ARG A 418 -20.42 19.21 1.75
CA ARG A 418 -19.89 18.03 1.03
C ARG A 418 -18.37 17.88 1.08
N ASN A 419 -17.65 18.97 0.87
CA ASN A 419 -16.19 18.95 0.82
C ASN A 419 -15.53 18.77 2.20
N GLU A 420 -16.32 18.81 3.27
CA GLU A 420 -15.91 18.57 4.65
C GLU A 420 -16.33 17.20 5.21
N VAL A 421 -16.96 16.36 4.40
CA VAL A 421 -17.37 15.00 4.77
C VAL A 421 -16.43 13.97 4.13
N ASP A 422 -16.01 12.96 4.89
CA ASP A 422 -15.11 11.92 4.40
C ASP A 422 -15.85 10.98 3.46
N ASN A 423 -15.26 10.78 2.27
CA ASN A 423 -15.81 10.17 1.05
C ASN A 423 -16.52 11.16 0.07
N PRO A 424 -17.55 11.95 0.46
CA PRO A 424 -18.23 12.90 -0.43
C PRO A 424 -17.32 14.01 -0.99
N HIS A 425 -16.24 14.37 -0.29
CA HIS A 425 -15.23 15.32 -0.79
C HIS A 425 -14.56 14.91 -2.11
N LYS A 426 -14.71 13.65 -2.56
CA LYS A 426 -14.07 13.15 -3.77
C LYS A 426 -14.95 13.37 -5.00
N GLN A 427 -14.39 13.98 -6.03
CA GLN A 427 -15.10 14.26 -7.29
C GLN A 427 -15.84 13.05 -7.90
N LYS A 428 -15.28 11.84 -7.76
CA LYS A 428 -15.91 10.59 -8.26
C LYS A 428 -17.28 10.28 -7.63
N THR A 429 -17.62 10.90 -6.49
CA THR A 429 -18.87 10.66 -5.76
C THR A 429 -19.90 11.76 -6.00
N TRP A 430 -19.57 12.82 -6.74
CA TRP A 430 -20.42 14.01 -6.87
C TRP A 430 -21.71 13.81 -7.68
N LYS A 431 -21.85 12.67 -8.37
CA LYS A 431 -23.14 12.27 -8.97
C LYS A 431 -24.17 11.84 -7.91
N ILE A 432 -23.71 11.36 -6.75
CA ILE A 432 -24.54 10.91 -5.64
C ILE A 432 -24.69 12.04 -4.61
N TYR A 433 -23.59 12.77 -4.37
CA TYR A 433 -23.54 13.87 -3.42
C TYR A 433 -23.37 15.20 -4.19
N PRO A 434 -24.48 15.89 -4.53
CA PRO A 434 -24.45 17.15 -5.27
C PRO A 434 -23.77 18.28 -4.47
N PRO A 435 -23.45 19.44 -5.09
CA PRO A 435 -22.78 20.55 -4.40
C PRO A 435 -23.48 21.03 -3.12
N GLU A 436 -24.80 20.90 -3.07
CA GLU A 436 -25.69 21.27 -1.98
C GLU A 436 -25.66 20.25 -0.83
N PHE A 437 -25.07 19.06 -1.05
CA PHE A 437 -24.99 18.03 -0.02
C PHE A 437 -24.26 18.55 1.21
N ALA A 438 -24.87 18.36 2.38
CA ALA A 438 -24.29 18.70 3.66
C ALA A 438 -24.84 17.79 4.76
N VAL A 439 -24.09 17.66 5.85
CA VAL A 439 -24.56 17.00 7.07
C VAL A 439 -24.49 18.00 8.20
N GLU A 440 -25.61 18.18 8.87
CA GLU A 440 -25.72 19.00 10.06
C GLU A 440 -26.10 18.15 11.27
N ILE A 441 -25.55 18.52 12.42
CA ILE A 441 -25.80 17.88 13.70
C ILE A 441 -26.27 18.94 14.67
N ILE A 442 -27.40 18.69 15.32
CA ILE A 442 -27.90 19.49 16.44
C ILE A 442 -27.62 18.72 17.73
N PHE A 443 -26.98 19.39 18.66
CA PHE A 443 -26.63 18.88 19.97
C PHE A 443 -27.53 19.47 21.06
N GLU A 444 -27.60 18.79 22.20
CA GLU A 444 -28.10 19.32 23.45
C GLU A 444 -26.99 19.24 24.50
N GLU A 445 -26.92 20.26 25.36
CA GLU A 445 -26.11 20.28 26.59
C GLU A 445 -26.99 19.91 27.78
N LYS A 446 -26.37 19.24 28.77
CA LYS A 446 -27.07 18.89 30.00
C LYS A 446 -27.20 20.08 30.95
#